data_AF-A0A1F9KBA9-F1
#
_entry.id   AF-A0A1F9KBA9-F1
#
_cell.length_a   1.000
_cell.length_b   1.000
_cell.length_c   1.000
_cell.angle_alpha   90.00
_cell.angle_beta   90.00
_cell.angle_gamma   90.00
#
_symmetry.space_group_name_H-M   'P 1'
#
loop_
_entity.id
_entity.type
_entity.pdbx_description
1 polymer ?
#
loop_
_entity_poly.entity_id
_entity_poly.type
_entity_poly.pdbx_seq_one_letter_code
_entity_poly.pdbx_strand_id
1 'polypeptide(L)'
;MPVSVRLDPKMEELVARLARKKGRTKSEVIRQAIQALVEGQDAGKKPLRPYDAISHLIGCARGGPRDLSEQTGIKFRQLLLKHGQPI
;
A
#
# COMPACT_ATOMS: atom_id res chain seq x y z
N MET A 1 10.19 22.40 13.62
CA MET A 1 10.53 22.41 15.07
C MET A 1 11.90 21.75 15.28
N PRO A 2 12.72 22.22 16.23
CA PRO A 2 14.00 21.58 16.54
C PRO A 2 13.79 20.29 17.35
N VAL A 3 14.62 19.28 17.09
CA VAL A 3 14.69 18.04 17.85
C VAL A 3 16.13 17.81 18.26
N SER A 4 16.36 17.50 19.53
CA SER A 4 17.69 17.20 20.07
C SER A 4 17.79 15.73 20.41
N VAL A 5 18.78 15.04 19.83
CA VAL A 5 19.03 13.61 20.04
C VAL A 5 20.47 13.43 20.50
N ARG A 6 20.67 12.66 21.57
CA ARG A 6 22.02 12.25 22.01
C ARG A 6 22.47 11.07 21.16
N LEU A 7 23.67 11.17 20.59
CA LEU A 7 24.30 10.10 19.82
C LEU A 7 25.49 9.57 20.61
N ASP A 8 25.75 8.27 20.52
CA ASP A 8 27.02 7.72 20.99
C ASP A 8 28.18 8.25 20.12
N PRO A 9 29.42 8.28 20.65
CA PRO A 9 30.56 8.85 19.94
C PRO A 9 30.81 8.21 18.57
N LYS A 10 30.58 6.91 18.44
CA LYS A 10 30.79 6.18 17.18
C LYS A 10 29.75 6.59 16.13
N MET A 11 28.50 6.77 16.52
CA MET A 11 27.45 7.24 15.60
C MET A 11 27.66 8.70 15.20
N GLU A 12 28.12 9.55 16.12
CA GLU A 12 28.48 10.94 15.82
C GLU A 12 29.57 11.02 14.74
N GLU A 13 30.62 10.20 14.87
CA GLU A 13 31.71 10.12 13.89
C GLU A 13 31.21 9.64 12.52
N LEU A 14 30.34 8.62 12.50
CA LEU A 14 29.73 8.11 11.26
C LEU A 14 28.92 9.19 10.55
N VAL A 15 28.08 9.93 11.28
CA VAL A 15 27.28 11.03 10.72
C VAL A 15 28.18 12.15 10.22
N ALA A 16 29.23 12.51 10.97
CA ALA A 16 30.20 13.53 10.57
C ALA A 16 30.93 13.13 9.28
N ARG A 17 31.40 11.88 9.18
CA ARG A 17 32.06 11.35 7.98
C ARG A 17 31.12 11.35 6.77
N LEU A 18 29.87 10.93 6.97
CA LEU A 18 28.86 10.88 5.90
C LEU A 18 28.49 12.29 5.40
N ALA A 19 28.37 13.25 6.32
CA ALA A 19 28.14 14.66 6.03
C ALA A 19 29.28 15.24 5.17
N ARG A 20 30.54 15.02 5.57
CA ARG A 20 31.73 15.43 4.79
C ARG A 20 31.75 14.80 3.41
N LYS A 21 31.55 13.48 3.31
CA LYS A 21 31.56 12.76 2.02
C LYS A 21 30.50 13.26 1.05
N LYS A 22 29.35 13.70 1.55
CA LYS A 22 28.22 14.20 0.74
C LYS A 22 28.21 15.72 0.56
N GLY A 23 29.12 16.47 1.20
CA GLY A 23 29.09 17.93 1.21
C GLY A 23 27.81 18.51 1.84
N ARG A 24 27.26 17.81 2.84
CA ARG A 24 25.97 18.16 3.50
C ARG A 24 26.17 18.42 4.98
N THR A 25 25.20 19.05 5.62
CA THR A 25 25.23 19.23 7.08
C THR A 25 24.85 17.93 7.80
N LYS A 26 25.28 17.78 9.07
CA LYS A 26 24.89 16.62 9.91
C LYS A 26 23.37 16.48 9.99
N SER A 27 22.67 17.60 10.20
CA SER A 27 21.20 17.64 10.28
C SER A 27 20.52 17.22 8.98
N GLU A 28 21.06 17.58 7.81
CA GLU A 28 20.53 17.11 6.52
C GLU A 28 20.70 15.61 6.31
N VAL A 29 21.86 15.08 6.70
CA VAL A 29 22.11 13.64 6.64
C VAL A 29 21.14 12.88 7.54
N ILE A 30 20.91 13.38 8.76
CA ILE A 30 19.95 12.80 9.70
C ILE A 30 18.52 12.87 9.13
N ARG A 31 18.11 14.02 8.58
CA ARG A 31 16.79 14.16 7.94
C ARG A 31 16.58 13.16 6.80
N GLN A 32 17.60 12.98 5.94
CA GLN A 32 17.54 12.02 4.84
C GLN A 32 17.45 10.58 5.32
N ALA A 33 18.17 10.23 6.39
CA ALA A 33 18.08 8.90 6.98
C ALA A 33 16.67 8.62 7.53
N ILE A 34 16.06 9.61 8.20
CA ILE A 34 14.66 9.50 8.68
C ILE A 34 13.70 9.35 7.51
N GLN A 35 13.86 10.14 6.45
CA GLN A 35 13.01 10.04 5.26
C GLN A 35 13.11 8.65 4.61
N ALA A 36 14.33 8.13 4.43
CA ALA A 36 14.54 6.79 3.89
C ALA A 36 13.92 5.68 4.78
N LEU A 37 13.90 5.87 6.10
CA LEU A 37 13.21 4.95 7.02
C LEU A 37 11.69 5.01 6.90
N VAL A 38 11.11 6.17 6.61
CA VAL A 38 9.66 6.31 6.37
C VAL A 38 9.30 5.66 5.03
N GLU A 39 10.03 5.99 3.96
CA GLU A 39 9.82 5.42 2.63
C GLU A 39 10.01 3.90 2.63
N GLY A 40 11.01 3.38 3.36
CA GLY A 40 11.23 1.95 3.53
C GLY A 40 10.14 1.24 4.34
N GLN A 41 9.47 1.93 5.28
CA GLN A 41 8.32 1.38 6.00
C GLN A 41 7.10 1.25 5.10
N ASP A 42 6.91 2.16 4.15
CA ASP A 42 5.85 2.04 3.14
C ASP A 42 6.14 0.92 2.12
N ALA A 43 7.42 0.68 1.80
CA ALA A 43 7.83 -0.46 0.97
C ALA A 43 7.64 -1.83 1.66
N GLY A 44 7.58 -1.85 2.99
CA GLY A 44 7.32 -3.06 3.81
C GLY A 44 5.84 -3.32 4.11
N LYS A 45 4.93 -2.40 3.78
CA LYS A 45 3.49 -2.71 3.78
C LYS A 45 3.28 -3.73 2.67
N LYS A 46 2.70 -4.89 3.03
CA LYS A 46 2.33 -5.96 2.09
C LYS A 46 1.83 -5.32 0.78
N PRO A 47 2.28 -5.78 -0.41
CA PRO A 47 1.74 -5.30 -1.66
C PRO A 47 0.22 -5.32 -1.53
N LEU A 48 -0.42 -4.18 -1.80
CA LEU A 48 -1.86 -4.02 -1.66
C LEU A 48 -2.49 -5.27 -2.25
N ARG A 49 -3.19 -6.07 -1.42
CA ARG A 49 -3.81 -7.27 -1.96
C ARG A 49 -4.72 -6.80 -3.09
N PRO A 50 -4.87 -7.55 -4.19
CA PRO A 50 -5.79 -7.14 -5.26
C PRO A 50 -7.17 -6.73 -4.72
N TYR A 51 -7.64 -7.39 -3.65
CA TYR A 51 -8.81 -6.99 -2.88
C TYR A 51 -8.72 -5.58 -2.27
N ASP A 52 -7.64 -5.27 -1.56
CA ASP A 52 -7.44 -3.96 -0.90
C ASP A 52 -7.44 -2.83 -1.95
N ALA A 53 -6.86 -3.08 -3.13
CA ALA A 53 -6.80 -2.15 -4.26
C ALA A 53 -8.16 -1.84 -4.87
N ILE A 54 -9.12 -2.75 -4.82
CA ILE A 54 -10.46 -2.57 -5.42
C ILE A 54 -11.57 -2.38 -4.38
N SER A 55 -11.25 -2.51 -3.09
CA SER A 55 -12.22 -2.48 -1.99
C SER A 55 -13.10 -1.22 -1.97
N HIS A 56 -12.53 -0.08 -2.35
CA HIS A 56 -13.24 1.21 -2.45
C HIS A 56 -14.26 1.26 -3.60
N LEU A 57 -14.19 0.33 -4.55
CA LEU A 57 -15.16 0.17 -5.64
C LEU A 57 -16.31 -0.77 -5.22
N ILE A 58 -16.11 -1.62 -4.20
CA ILE A 58 -17.15 -2.52 -3.71
C ILE A 58 -18.18 -1.68 -2.96
N GLY A 59 -19.42 -1.66 -3.46
CA GLY A 59 -20.51 -0.87 -2.90
C GLY A 59 -20.48 0.62 -3.27
N CYS A 60 -19.62 1.05 -4.20
CA CYS A 60 -19.63 2.43 -4.71
C CYS A 60 -20.86 2.72 -5.58
N ALA A 61 -21.48 1.69 -6.15
CA ALA A 61 -22.77 1.79 -6.82
C ALA A 61 -23.90 1.81 -5.77
N ARG A 62 -24.63 2.92 -5.70
CA ARG A 62 -25.88 3.02 -4.92
C ARG A 62 -27.06 2.78 -5.84
N GLY A 63 -27.82 1.71 -5.58
CA GLY A 63 -29.01 1.34 -6.34
C GLY A 63 -28.86 0.03 -7.10
N GLY A 64 -29.99 -0.63 -7.36
CA GLY A 64 -30.07 -1.96 -7.96
C GLY A 64 -30.90 -2.91 -7.09
N PRO A 65 -31.72 -3.81 -7.68
CA PRO A 65 -32.41 -4.85 -6.94
C PRO A 65 -31.41 -5.72 -6.15
N ARG A 66 -31.71 -6.02 -4.88
CA ARG A 66 -30.81 -6.79 -3.98
C ARG A 66 -30.76 -8.29 -4.31
N ASP A 67 -31.64 -8.73 -5.19
CA ASP A 67 -31.93 -10.11 -5.59
C ASP A 67 -31.36 -10.49 -6.97
N LEU A 68 -30.53 -9.61 -7.58
CA LEU A 68 -29.95 -9.86 -8.91
C LEU A 68 -29.02 -11.08 -8.95
N SER A 69 -28.47 -11.52 -7.80
CA SER A 69 -27.65 -12.73 -7.69
C SER A 69 -28.37 -13.89 -6.98
N GLU A 70 -29.70 -13.84 -6.88
CA GLU A 70 -30.47 -14.99 -6.39
C GLU A 70 -30.65 -16.03 -7.48
N GLN A 71 -30.35 -17.29 -7.13
CA GLN A 71 -30.55 -18.46 -7.98
C GLN A 71 -29.78 -18.44 -9.31
N THR A 72 -28.60 -17.77 -9.35
CA THR A 72 -27.75 -17.67 -10.55
C THR A 72 -27.54 -19.03 -11.22
N GLY A 73 -27.32 -20.11 -10.48
CA GLY A 73 -27.18 -21.46 -11.04
C GLY A 73 -28.43 -21.99 -11.76
N ILE A 74 -29.62 -21.73 -11.22
CA ILE A 74 -30.90 -22.15 -11.83
C ILE A 74 -31.18 -21.31 -13.07
N LYS A 75 -31.02 -19.98 -12.98
CA LYS A 75 -31.24 -19.05 -14.10
C LYS A 75 -30.23 -19.28 -15.23
N PHE A 76 -28.97 -19.54 -14.90
CA PHE A 76 -27.93 -19.84 -15.88
C PHE A 76 -28.19 -21.17 -16.59
N ARG A 77 -28.59 -22.22 -15.85
CA ARG A 77 -29.03 -23.49 -16.43
C ARG A 77 -30.19 -23.30 -17.42
N GLN A 78 -31.21 -22.52 -17.06
CA GLN A 78 -32.33 -22.23 -17.95
C GLN A 78 -31.88 -21.50 -19.23
N LEU A 79 -30.93 -20.57 -19.11
CA LEU A 79 -30.36 -19.85 -20.25
C LEU A 79 -29.61 -20.79 -21.19
N LEU A 80 -28.81 -21.72 -20.67
CA LEU A 80 -28.11 -22.73 -21.47
C LEU A 80 -29.08 -23.66 -22.21
N LEU A 81 -30.14 -24.13 -21.53
CA LEU A 81 -31.19 -24.94 -22.15
C LEU A 81 -31.93 -24.18 -23.26
N LYS A 82 -32.21 -22.89 -23.06
CA LYS A 82 -32.87 -22.03 -24.06
C LYS A 82 -32.02 -21.82 -25.31
N HIS A 83 -30.69 -21.79 -25.15
CA HIS A 83 -29.75 -21.62 -26.26
C HIS A 83 -29.21 -22.94 -26.82
N GLY A 84 -29.83 -24.07 -26.47
CA GLY A 84 -29.55 -25.38 -27.06
C GLY A 84 -28.16 -25.94 -26.72
N GLN A 85 -27.51 -25.42 -25.66
CA GLN A 85 -26.25 -26.01 -25.19
C GLN A 85 -26.56 -27.17 -24.23
N PRO A 86 -26.12 -28.40 -24.54
CA PRO A 86 -26.28 -29.53 -23.63
C PRO A 86 -25.42 -29.30 -22.37
N ILE A 87 -25.98 -29.61 -21.21
CA ILE A 87 -25.33 -29.55 -19.88
C ILE A 87 -24.84 -30.94 -19.51
#